data_AF-A0A7W0M257-F1
#
_entry.id   AF-A0A7W0M257-F1
#
_cell.length_a   1.000
_cell.length_b   1.000
_cell.length_c   1.000
_cell.angle_alpha   90.00
_cell.angle_beta   90.00
_cell.angle_gamma   90.00
#
_symmetry.space_group_name_H-M   'P 1'
#
loop_
_entity.id
_entity.type
_entity.pdbx_description
1 polymer ?
#
loop_
_entity_poly.entity_id
_entity_poly.type
_entity_poly.pdbx_seq_one_letter_code
_entity_poly.pdbx_strand_id
1 'polypeptide(L)'
;MNAASPGVHPAGDLAIARTSTDRARLSRQARAGRAVQLAPGIYAVGATLRPEAVARHHLFAIVAHVWPAAVICDRSALAGGQPVDGYLFICHPEPPRATELRLPGTTVVPRVGPAPLPGDMPMPNGLFVSGPVRQLVENIPARGRPGNPPRLAGLGAVEDTIEEQARSGGAGKITQMLQGLEVLRGSFSERSVEKVRQRLAALVGTAMDDVPVSGRYAARLEGQPYDQQRLDLVGGLVETLRSTPPAPRPAFGDPKRWEWEPFFEAYFSNFIEGTEFGVEEARQIAVEGVEFYDRPQDAHDISATYKLVSDPQLATAVPHTGEELVELLRSHHATLMAARPDKNPGLFKTRSNFAGGYEFVSPQAVEGTRRHGFDLLNGLTDPFQRALAVMLLLTEVHPFDDGNGRIAR
;
A
#
# COMPACT_ATOMS: atom_id res chain seq x y z
N MET A 1 39.58 -24.32 -7.87
CA MET A 1 38.53 -23.33 -8.18
C MET A 1 37.84 -23.75 -9.46
N ASN A 2 36.79 -24.57 -9.36
CA ASN A 2 35.94 -24.90 -10.50
C ASN A 2 34.98 -23.74 -10.71
N ALA A 3 35.16 -23.00 -11.81
CA ALA A 3 34.16 -22.05 -12.27
C ALA A 3 32.88 -22.85 -12.60
N ALA A 4 31.82 -22.65 -11.82
CA ALA A 4 30.51 -23.15 -12.15
C ALA A 4 30.11 -22.55 -13.51
N SER A 5 29.91 -23.39 -14.52
CA SER A 5 29.22 -22.98 -15.74
C SER A 5 27.90 -22.34 -15.32
N PRO A 6 27.54 -21.14 -15.82
CA PRO A 6 26.27 -20.53 -15.48
C PRO A 6 25.17 -21.50 -15.91
N GLY A 7 24.45 -22.06 -14.94
CA GLY A 7 23.36 -22.98 -15.21
C GLY A 7 22.35 -22.31 -16.14
N VAL A 8 21.90 -23.01 -17.17
CA VAL A 8 20.84 -22.54 -18.06
C VAL A 8 19.63 -22.17 -17.21
N HIS A 9 19.14 -20.93 -17.33
CA HIS A 9 18.00 -20.46 -16.55
C HIS A 9 16.79 -21.37 -16.83
N PRO A 10 15.98 -21.77 -15.84
CA PRO A 10 14.90 -22.74 -16.04
C PRO A 10 13.81 -22.27 -17.02
N ALA A 11 13.75 -20.97 -17.33
CA ALA A 11 12.90 -20.43 -18.39
C ALA A 11 13.43 -20.69 -19.82
N GLY A 12 14.62 -21.27 -19.97
CA GLY A 12 15.28 -21.49 -21.27
C GLY A 12 15.63 -20.20 -22.02
N ASP A 13 16.15 -20.37 -23.23
CA ASP A 13 16.56 -19.25 -24.08
C ASP A 13 15.46 -18.88 -25.08
N LEU A 14 15.15 -17.58 -25.18
CA LEU A 14 14.18 -17.07 -26.13
C LEU A 14 14.70 -17.22 -27.57
N ALA A 15 13.94 -17.93 -28.40
CA ALA A 15 14.24 -18.17 -29.81
C ALA A 15 13.10 -17.69 -30.71
N ILE A 16 13.38 -16.69 -31.54
CA ILE A 16 12.39 -16.09 -32.44
C ILE A 16 12.74 -16.40 -33.89
N ALA A 17 11.80 -17.00 -34.61
CA ALA A 17 11.98 -17.45 -35.99
C ALA A 17 12.05 -16.25 -36.95
N ARG A 18 13.21 -16.05 -37.59
CA ARG A 18 13.42 -15.00 -38.61
C ARG A 18 13.15 -15.50 -40.03
N THR A 19 13.35 -16.80 -40.26
CA THR A 19 13.14 -17.46 -41.57
C THR A 19 12.13 -18.61 -41.47
N SER A 20 11.62 -19.06 -42.61
CA SER A 20 10.79 -20.28 -42.69
C SER A 20 11.56 -21.53 -42.22
N THR A 21 12.85 -21.60 -42.52
CA THR A 21 13.79 -22.63 -42.05
C THR A 21 13.94 -22.63 -40.53
N ASP A 22 14.09 -21.46 -39.89
CA ASP A 22 14.16 -21.35 -38.44
C ASP A 22 12.85 -21.81 -37.80
N ARG A 23 11.72 -21.38 -38.37
CA ARG A 23 10.39 -21.76 -37.89
C ARG A 23 10.20 -23.27 -37.93
N ALA A 24 10.60 -23.92 -39.02
CA ALA A 24 10.53 -25.37 -39.15
C ALA A 24 11.46 -26.09 -38.14
N ARG A 25 12.69 -25.57 -37.93
CA ARG A 25 13.63 -26.11 -36.94
C ARG A 25 13.05 -26.03 -35.52
N LEU A 26 12.57 -24.86 -35.10
CA LEU A 26 12.01 -24.63 -33.76
C LEU A 26 10.74 -25.44 -33.53
N SER A 27 9.87 -25.55 -34.54
CA SER A 27 8.68 -26.41 -34.46
C SER A 27 9.04 -27.89 -34.26
N ARG A 28 10.07 -28.40 -34.94
CA ARG A 28 10.58 -29.76 -34.70
C ARG A 28 11.13 -29.94 -33.29
N GLN A 29 11.87 -28.95 -32.76
CA GLN A 29 12.36 -28.99 -31.38
C GLN A 29 11.21 -28.99 -30.37
N ALA A 30 10.14 -28.22 -30.62
CA ALA A 30 8.96 -28.21 -29.77
C ALA A 30 8.23 -29.55 -29.77
N ARG A 31 8.04 -30.18 -30.94
CA ARG A 31 7.47 -31.54 -31.05
C ARG A 31 8.31 -32.60 -30.34
N ALA A 32 9.62 -32.41 -30.28
CA ALA A 32 10.55 -33.28 -29.56
C ALA A 32 10.65 -32.97 -28.06
N GLY A 33 9.84 -32.04 -27.52
CA GLY A 33 9.85 -31.65 -26.11
C GLY A 33 11.07 -30.82 -25.68
N ARG A 34 11.88 -30.33 -26.62
CA ARG A 34 13.11 -29.55 -26.35
C ARG A 34 12.90 -28.04 -26.37
N ALA A 35 11.72 -27.58 -26.80
CA ALA A 35 11.34 -26.19 -26.80
C ALA A 35 9.85 -26.04 -26.46
N VAL A 36 9.49 -24.92 -25.83
CA VAL A 36 8.11 -24.53 -25.56
C VAL A 36 7.70 -23.48 -26.58
N GLN A 37 6.60 -23.71 -27.30
CA GLN A 37 6.04 -22.70 -28.19
C GLN A 37 5.22 -21.70 -27.37
N LEU A 38 5.56 -20.41 -27.45
CA LEU A 38 4.87 -19.33 -26.72
C LEU A 38 3.86 -18.61 -27.63
N ALA A 39 4.18 -18.46 -28.90
CA ALA A 39 3.30 -17.92 -29.94
C ALA A 39 3.78 -18.37 -31.33
N PRO A 40 3.03 -18.14 -32.42
CA PRO A 40 3.49 -18.45 -33.77
C PRO A 40 4.85 -17.78 -34.06
N GLY A 41 5.90 -18.59 -34.23
CA GLY A 41 7.26 -18.12 -34.49
C GLY A 41 8.08 -17.71 -33.26
N ILE A 42 7.54 -17.84 -32.05
CA ILE A 42 8.20 -17.48 -30.79
C ILE A 42 8.26 -18.71 -29.89
N TYR A 43 9.47 -19.11 -29.52
CA TYR A 43 9.75 -20.32 -28.75
C TYR A 43 10.73 -20.03 -27.61
N ALA A 44 10.75 -20.88 -26.59
CA ALA A 44 11.81 -20.93 -25.59
C ALA A 44 12.47 -22.31 -25.63
N VAL A 45 13.77 -22.36 -25.91
CA VAL A 45 14.53 -23.62 -26.04
C VAL A 45 15.14 -23.99 -24.70
N GLY A 46 15.04 -25.27 -24.31
CA GLY A 46 15.60 -25.75 -23.03
C GLY A 46 14.82 -25.32 -21.78
N ALA A 47 13.61 -24.77 -21.94
CA ALA A 47 12.77 -24.38 -20.81
C ALA A 47 12.25 -25.60 -20.04
N THR A 48 12.33 -25.55 -18.72
CA THR A 48 11.82 -26.58 -17.79
C THR A 48 10.60 -26.10 -16.98
N LEU A 49 10.33 -24.79 -16.99
CA LEU A 49 9.14 -24.20 -16.36
C LEU A 49 7.87 -24.43 -17.19
N ARG A 50 6.71 -24.26 -16.54
CA ARG A 50 5.41 -24.24 -17.21
C ARG A 50 5.33 -23.08 -18.22
N PRO A 51 4.61 -23.23 -19.35
CA PRO A 51 4.56 -22.22 -20.41
C PRO A 51 4.22 -20.80 -19.94
N GLU A 52 3.33 -20.64 -18.97
CA GLU A 52 2.94 -19.33 -18.41
C GLU A 52 4.09 -18.65 -17.67
N ALA A 53 4.90 -19.42 -16.93
CA ALA A 53 6.07 -18.89 -16.23
C ALA A 53 7.20 -18.54 -17.20
N VAL A 54 7.38 -19.35 -18.25
CA VAL A 54 8.32 -19.06 -19.35
C VAL A 54 7.92 -17.78 -20.09
N ALA A 55 6.64 -17.66 -20.45
CA ALA A 55 6.10 -16.48 -21.13
C ALA A 55 6.27 -15.21 -20.28
N ARG A 56 5.98 -15.28 -18.98
CA ARG A 56 6.16 -14.17 -18.04
C ARG A 56 7.63 -13.73 -17.95
N HIS A 57 8.56 -14.67 -17.86
CA HIS A 57 9.98 -14.37 -17.79
C HIS A 57 10.49 -13.64 -19.05
N HIS A 58 10.06 -14.10 -20.23
CA HIS A 58 10.48 -13.54 -21.52
C HIS A 58 9.59 -12.39 -22.03
N LEU A 59 8.56 -11.98 -21.27
CA LEU A 59 7.48 -11.11 -21.74
C LEU A 59 8.02 -9.82 -22.38
N PHE A 60 8.85 -9.07 -21.67
CA PHE A 60 9.36 -7.79 -22.17
C PHE A 60 10.34 -7.95 -23.32
N ALA A 61 11.11 -9.04 -23.37
CA ALA A 61 11.97 -9.34 -24.52
C ALA A 61 11.14 -9.66 -25.78
N ILE A 62 10.04 -10.40 -25.62
CA ILE A 62 9.09 -10.68 -26.70
C ILE A 62 8.43 -9.38 -27.17
N VAL A 63 7.96 -8.54 -26.25
CA VAL A 63 7.33 -7.25 -26.59
C VAL A 63 8.31 -6.35 -27.34
N ALA A 64 9.55 -6.22 -26.86
CA ALA A 64 10.58 -5.41 -27.51
C ALA A 64 10.93 -5.91 -28.92
N HIS A 65 10.88 -7.22 -29.15
CA HIS A 65 11.12 -7.78 -30.47
C HIS A 65 9.96 -7.49 -31.44
N VAL A 66 8.72 -7.65 -30.99
CA VAL A 66 7.53 -7.51 -31.85
C VAL A 66 7.15 -6.05 -32.05
N TRP A 67 7.34 -5.21 -31.03
CA TRP A 67 7.08 -3.77 -31.01
C TRP A 67 8.30 -3.04 -30.41
N PRO A 68 9.37 -2.85 -31.19
CA PRO A 68 10.55 -2.13 -30.73
C PRO A 68 10.17 -0.70 -30.30
N ALA A 69 10.77 -0.21 -29.22
CA ALA A 69 10.49 1.12 -28.66
C ALA A 69 9.03 1.37 -28.23
N ALA A 70 8.23 0.32 -28.02
CA ALA A 70 6.88 0.46 -27.47
C ALA A 70 6.88 1.00 -26.03
N VAL A 71 5.82 1.72 -25.70
CA VAL A 71 5.56 2.24 -24.36
C VAL A 71 4.45 1.41 -23.72
N ILE A 72 4.71 0.79 -22.57
CA ILE A 72 3.69 0.17 -21.72
C ILE A 72 2.83 1.30 -21.15
N CYS A 73 1.53 1.26 -21.43
CA CYS A 73 0.64 2.40 -21.26
C CYS A 73 -0.66 2.03 -20.53
N ASP A 74 -1.54 3.02 -20.37
CA ASP A 74 -2.89 2.86 -19.80
C ASP A 74 -2.87 2.19 -18.41
N ARG A 75 -3.80 1.26 -18.12
CA ARG A 75 -3.88 0.62 -16.81
C ARG A 75 -2.67 -0.27 -16.49
N SER A 76 -1.97 -0.78 -17.50
CA SER A 76 -0.74 -1.57 -17.30
C SER A 76 0.39 -0.71 -16.75
N ALA A 77 0.50 0.55 -17.18
CA ALA A 77 1.50 1.47 -16.65
C ALA A 77 1.22 1.85 -15.19
N LEU A 78 -0.05 2.10 -14.83
CA LEU A 78 -0.45 2.32 -13.43
C LEU A 78 -0.13 1.12 -12.53
N ALA A 79 -0.22 -0.10 -13.07
CA ALA A 79 0.15 -1.34 -12.38
C ALA A 79 1.67 -1.64 -12.42
N GLY A 80 2.52 -0.62 -12.50
CA GLY A 80 3.98 -0.78 -12.51
C GLY A 80 4.53 -1.45 -13.77
N GLY A 81 3.83 -1.33 -14.90
CA GLY A 81 4.20 -1.96 -16.17
C GLY A 81 3.87 -3.45 -16.26
N GLN A 82 3.09 -3.99 -15.32
CA GLN A 82 2.70 -5.40 -15.30
C GLN A 82 1.38 -5.66 -16.04
N PRO A 83 1.15 -6.90 -16.51
CA PRO A 83 -0.16 -7.31 -17.01
C PRO A 83 -1.24 -7.20 -15.93
N VAL A 84 -2.40 -6.66 -16.28
CA VAL A 84 -3.59 -6.56 -15.41
C VAL A 84 -4.69 -7.44 -15.99
N ASP A 85 -5.25 -8.34 -15.18
CA ASP A 85 -6.21 -9.38 -15.59
C ASP A 85 -5.71 -10.25 -16.76
N GLY A 86 -4.39 -10.45 -16.87
CA GLY A 86 -3.78 -11.16 -17.99
C GLY A 86 -3.62 -10.34 -19.27
N TYR A 87 -3.76 -9.01 -19.22
CA TYR A 87 -3.57 -8.13 -20.38
C TYR A 87 -2.47 -7.10 -20.14
N LEU A 88 -1.56 -6.99 -21.11
CA LEU A 88 -0.54 -5.94 -21.16
C LEU A 88 -0.88 -4.97 -22.28
N PHE A 89 -1.16 -3.72 -21.93
CA PHE A 89 -1.44 -2.66 -22.90
C PHE A 89 -0.16 -1.92 -23.26
N ILE A 90 0.07 -1.81 -24.56
CA ILE A 90 1.21 -1.07 -25.10
C ILE A 90 0.72 -0.09 -26.16
N CYS A 91 1.41 1.04 -26.29
CA CYS A 91 1.21 1.96 -27.38
C CYS A 91 2.48 2.12 -28.21
N HIS A 92 2.26 2.36 -29.50
CA HIS A 92 3.32 2.55 -30.47
C HIS A 92 2.77 3.47 -31.58
N PRO A 93 3.54 4.45 -32.11
CA PRO A 93 3.04 5.39 -33.12
C PRO A 93 2.63 4.69 -34.41
N GLU A 94 3.42 3.72 -34.86
CA GLU A 94 3.14 2.92 -36.05
C GLU A 94 3.45 1.44 -35.78
N PRO A 95 2.54 0.69 -35.12
CA PRO A 95 2.86 -0.64 -34.61
C PRO A 95 3.15 -1.61 -35.76
N PRO A 96 4.32 -2.29 -35.78
CA PRO A 96 4.63 -3.30 -36.81
C PRO A 96 3.61 -4.44 -36.88
N ARG A 97 2.92 -4.68 -35.75
CA ARG A 97 1.79 -5.59 -35.63
C ARG A 97 0.63 -4.86 -34.98
N ALA A 98 -0.48 -4.68 -35.71
CA ALA A 98 -1.68 -4.03 -35.17
C ALA A 98 -2.58 -4.95 -34.33
N THR A 99 -2.41 -6.27 -34.44
CA THR A 99 -3.23 -7.26 -33.73
C THR A 99 -2.59 -7.71 -32.43
N GLU A 100 -3.42 -8.11 -31.48
CA GLU A 100 -2.98 -8.67 -30.21
C GLU A 100 -2.05 -9.90 -30.40
N LEU A 101 -1.15 -10.09 -29.43
CA LEU A 101 -0.30 -11.27 -29.32
C LEU A 101 -0.70 -12.04 -28.06
N ARG A 102 -1.24 -13.24 -28.26
CA ARG A 102 -1.59 -14.16 -27.17
C ARG A 102 -0.37 -14.99 -26.80
N LEU A 103 0.04 -14.90 -25.54
CA LEU A 103 1.05 -15.73 -24.90
C LEU A 103 0.37 -16.57 -23.80
N PRO A 104 0.98 -17.68 -23.35
CA PRO A 104 0.51 -18.40 -22.17
C PRO A 104 0.35 -17.45 -20.97
N GLY A 105 -0.88 -17.29 -20.49
CA GLY A 105 -1.21 -16.46 -19.32
C GLY A 105 -1.18 -14.93 -19.53
N THR A 106 -0.86 -14.41 -20.72
CA THR A 106 -0.86 -12.95 -20.98
C THR A 106 -1.18 -12.63 -22.44
N THR A 107 -2.05 -11.64 -22.67
CA THR A 107 -2.31 -11.09 -24.00
C THR A 107 -1.73 -9.68 -24.09
N VAL A 108 -0.86 -9.43 -25.06
CA VAL A 108 -0.32 -8.10 -25.35
C VAL A 108 -1.23 -7.42 -26.37
N VAL A 109 -1.75 -6.25 -26.00
CA VAL A 109 -2.73 -5.50 -26.80
C VAL A 109 -2.07 -4.19 -27.28
N PRO A 110 -1.66 -4.10 -28.55
CA PRO A 110 -1.10 -2.87 -29.10
C PRO A 110 -2.19 -1.86 -29.46
N ARG A 111 -1.87 -0.58 -29.34
CA ARG A 111 -2.67 0.52 -29.91
C ARG A 111 -1.78 1.58 -30.55
N VAL A 112 -2.35 2.31 -31.50
CA VAL A 112 -1.74 3.52 -32.05
C VAL A 112 -1.75 4.63 -31.00
N GLY A 113 -0.58 5.17 -30.67
CA GLY A 113 -0.42 6.24 -29.69
C GLY A 113 0.99 6.84 -29.71
N PRO A 114 1.25 7.88 -28.90
CA PRO A 114 2.54 8.56 -28.92
C PRO A 114 3.72 7.62 -28.63
N ALA A 115 4.86 7.91 -29.27
CA ALA A 115 6.17 7.37 -28.91
C ALA A 115 6.54 7.74 -27.45
N PRO A 116 7.69 7.32 -26.91
CA PRO A 116 8.14 7.77 -25.59
C PRO A 116 8.15 9.30 -25.49
N LEU A 117 7.55 9.82 -24.42
CA LEU A 117 7.42 11.26 -24.14
C LEU A 117 8.31 11.66 -22.95
N PRO A 118 8.60 12.97 -22.75
CA PRO A 118 9.33 13.43 -21.58
C PRO A 118 8.69 12.95 -20.27
N GLY A 119 9.51 12.34 -19.41
CA GLY A 119 9.08 11.77 -18.13
C GLY A 119 8.70 10.28 -18.19
N ASP A 120 8.61 9.68 -19.37
CA ASP A 120 8.48 8.22 -19.50
C ASP A 120 9.77 7.52 -19.04
N MET A 121 9.61 6.35 -18.42
CA MET A 121 10.72 5.65 -17.79
C MET A 121 11.26 4.56 -18.73
N PRO A 122 12.59 4.51 -18.99
CA PRO A 122 13.17 3.47 -19.80
C PRO A 122 13.08 2.11 -19.09
N MET A 123 12.81 1.08 -19.88
CA MET A 123 12.75 -0.32 -19.46
C MET A 123 13.80 -1.15 -20.23
N PRO A 124 14.13 -2.36 -19.76
CA PRO A 124 15.03 -3.26 -20.50
C PRO A 124 14.59 -3.48 -21.96
N ASN A 125 15.55 -3.82 -22.81
CA ASN A 125 15.33 -4.11 -24.24
C ASN A 125 14.81 -2.92 -25.07
N GLY A 126 15.00 -1.69 -24.58
CA GLY A 126 14.59 -0.48 -25.30
C GLY A 126 13.09 -0.21 -25.28
N LEU A 127 12.36 -0.84 -24.34
CA LEU A 127 10.98 -0.49 -24.03
C LEU A 127 10.92 0.73 -23.12
N PHE A 128 9.72 1.26 -22.96
CA PHE A 128 9.43 2.32 -22.01
C PHE A 128 8.15 1.99 -21.24
N VAL A 129 7.95 2.62 -20.08
CA VAL A 129 6.66 2.66 -19.40
C VAL A 129 6.24 4.12 -19.25
N SER A 130 4.95 4.40 -19.43
CA SER A 130 4.40 5.75 -19.31
C SER A 130 4.83 6.39 -17.98
N GLY A 131 5.24 7.66 -18.03
CA GLY A 131 5.64 8.43 -16.85
C GLY A 131 4.45 8.81 -15.96
N PRO A 132 4.67 9.28 -14.73
CA PRO A 132 3.61 9.53 -13.75
C PRO A 132 2.46 10.41 -14.28
N VAL A 133 2.77 11.46 -15.05
CA VAL A 133 1.74 12.35 -15.62
C VAL A 133 1.03 11.71 -16.81
N ARG A 134 1.79 11.04 -17.69
CA ARG A 134 1.23 10.34 -18.86
C ARG A 134 0.23 9.27 -18.44
N GLN A 135 0.55 8.51 -17.39
CA GLN A 135 -0.33 7.49 -16.81
C GLN A 135 -1.70 8.06 -16.41
N LEU A 136 -1.76 9.29 -15.85
CA LEU A 136 -3.04 9.92 -15.48
C LEU A 136 -3.89 10.23 -16.72
N VAL A 137 -3.28 10.86 -17.74
CA VAL A 137 -3.99 11.31 -18.94
C VAL A 137 -4.48 10.14 -19.77
N GLU A 138 -3.67 9.09 -19.88
CA GLU A 138 -4.00 7.87 -20.63
C GLU A 138 -5.22 7.15 -20.06
N ASN A 139 -5.43 7.21 -18.74
CA ASN A 139 -6.49 6.49 -18.05
C ASN A 139 -7.82 7.25 -17.94
N ILE A 140 -7.93 8.45 -18.53
CA ILE A 140 -9.20 9.17 -18.61
C ILE A 140 -10.11 8.51 -19.67
N PRO A 141 -11.32 8.04 -19.31
CA PRO A 141 -12.21 7.38 -20.25
C PRO A 141 -12.78 8.35 -21.29
N ALA A 142 -12.74 7.92 -22.56
CA ALA A 142 -13.51 8.55 -23.62
C ALA A 142 -15.02 8.30 -23.43
N ARG A 143 -15.87 9.08 -24.12
CA ARG A 143 -17.32 8.77 -24.18
C ARG A 143 -17.52 7.47 -24.95
N GLY A 144 -18.33 6.55 -24.41
CA GLY A 144 -18.68 5.29 -25.07
C GLY A 144 -18.63 4.09 -24.13
N ARG A 145 -18.92 2.90 -24.66
CA ARG A 145 -18.77 1.66 -23.89
C ARG A 145 -17.28 1.36 -23.67
N PRO A 146 -16.87 0.95 -22.45
CA PRO A 146 -15.52 0.48 -22.23
C PRO A 146 -15.23 -0.72 -23.12
N GLY A 147 -13.97 -0.84 -23.57
CA GLY A 147 -13.51 -2.07 -24.21
C GLY A 147 -13.63 -3.26 -23.25
N ASN A 148 -13.64 -4.48 -23.79
CA ASN A 148 -13.63 -5.71 -22.99
C ASN A 148 -12.37 -6.54 -23.33
N PRO A 149 -11.41 -6.71 -22.40
CA PRO A 149 -11.34 -6.07 -21.08
C PRO A 149 -11.15 -4.54 -21.16
N PRO A 150 -11.47 -3.79 -20.10
CA PRO A 150 -11.26 -2.35 -20.08
C PRO A 150 -9.76 -2.03 -20.14
N ARG A 151 -9.35 -1.28 -21.16
CA ARG A 151 -7.97 -0.81 -21.34
C ARG A 151 -7.57 0.24 -20.30
N LEU A 152 -8.51 1.10 -19.94
CA LEU A 152 -8.30 2.26 -19.06
C LEU A 152 -8.75 1.91 -17.65
N ALA A 153 -8.01 2.40 -16.65
CA ALA A 153 -8.34 2.22 -15.23
C ALA A 153 -9.54 3.08 -14.79
N GLY A 154 -9.82 4.17 -15.50
CA GLY A 154 -10.95 5.05 -15.22
C GLY A 154 -10.60 6.21 -14.28
N LEU A 155 -11.56 7.12 -14.10
CA LEU A 155 -11.34 8.38 -13.37
C LEU A 155 -11.05 8.17 -11.88
N GLY A 156 -11.72 7.21 -11.22
CA GLY A 156 -11.47 6.90 -9.81
C GLY A 156 -10.02 6.49 -9.57
N ALA A 157 -9.46 5.59 -10.40
CA ALA A 157 -8.07 5.18 -10.31
C ALA A 157 -7.09 6.34 -10.59
N VAL A 158 -7.44 7.27 -11.47
CA VAL A 158 -6.64 8.49 -11.71
C VAL A 158 -6.65 9.39 -10.48
N GLU A 159 -7.82 9.61 -9.89
CA GLU A 159 -7.99 10.41 -8.66
C GLU A 159 -7.25 9.79 -7.47
N ASP A 160 -7.34 8.47 -7.30
CA ASP A 160 -6.56 7.71 -6.31
C ASP A 160 -5.06 7.91 -6.53
N THR A 161 -4.58 7.76 -7.77
CA THR A 161 -3.16 7.96 -8.10
C THR A 161 -2.71 9.38 -7.77
N ILE A 162 -3.53 10.39 -8.08
CA ILE A 162 -3.25 11.80 -7.77
C ILE A 162 -3.15 12.01 -6.25
N GLU A 163 -4.08 11.44 -5.48
CA GLU A 163 -4.05 11.50 -4.02
C GLU A 163 -2.76 10.89 -3.46
N GLU A 164 -2.34 9.73 -3.98
CA GLU A 164 -1.12 9.06 -3.54
C GLU A 164 0.15 9.89 -3.81
N GLN A 165 0.21 10.55 -4.97
CA GLN A 165 1.30 11.49 -5.28
C GLN A 165 1.28 12.71 -4.36
N ALA A 166 0.09 13.19 -3.98
CA ALA A 166 -0.05 14.28 -3.02
C ALA A 166 0.41 13.87 -1.62
N ARG A 167 0.08 12.65 -1.19
CA ARG A 167 0.46 12.10 0.11
C ARG A 167 1.96 11.92 0.24
N SER A 168 2.63 11.43 -0.79
CA SER A 168 4.08 11.16 -0.77
C SER A 168 4.95 12.40 -1.03
N GLY A 169 4.48 13.35 -1.85
CA GLY A 169 5.31 14.48 -2.30
C GLY A 169 4.74 15.88 -2.03
N GLY A 170 3.57 15.99 -1.42
CA GLY A 170 2.94 17.26 -1.06
C GLY A 170 2.64 18.18 -2.25
N ALA A 171 2.43 19.47 -1.95
CA ALA A 171 2.11 20.49 -2.96
C ALA A 171 3.20 20.68 -4.03
N GLY A 172 4.48 20.45 -3.66
CA GLY A 172 5.60 20.53 -4.59
C GLY A 172 5.51 19.48 -5.70
N LYS A 173 5.15 18.23 -5.34
CA LYS A 173 4.94 17.16 -6.32
C LYS A 173 3.76 17.44 -7.24
N ILE A 174 2.65 17.95 -6.70
CA ILE A 174 1.48 18.33 -7.51
C ILE A 174 1.81 19.45 -8.49
N THR A 175 2.57 20.46 -8.06
CA THR A 175 3.06 21.53 -8.95
C THR A 175 3.93 20.98 -10.08
N GLN A 176 4.84 20.04 -9.79
CA GLN A 176 5.66 19.38 -10.82
C GLN A 176 4.80 18.58 -11.81
N MET A 177 3.76 17.91 -11.33
CA MET A 177 2.84 17.15 -12.19
C MET A 177 2.03 18.07 -13.11
N LEU A 178 1.59 19.23 -12.61
CA LEU A 178 0.95 20.27 -13.43
C LEU A 178 1.91 20.76 -14.54
N GLN A 179 3.18 21.02 -14.22
CA GLN A 179 4.18 21.42 -15.22
C GLN A 179 4.42 20.31 -16.26
N GLY A 180 4.55 19.06 -15.82
CA GLY A 180 4.67 17.91 -16.72
C GLY A 180 3.46 17.76 -17.63
N LEU A 181 2.26 18.07 -17.14
CA LEU A 181 1.03 17.99 -17.92
C LEU A 181 1.01 19.00 -19.07
N GLU A 182 1.55 20.20 -18.86
CA GLU A 182 1.68 21.21 -19.92
C GLU A 182 2.61 20.74 -21.05
N VAL A 183 3.70 20.06 -20.72
CA VAL A 183 4.62 19.47 -21.71
C VAL A 183 3.92 18.40 -22.56
N LEU A 184 2.98 17.64 -21.97
CA LEU A 184 2.29 16.54 -22.64
C LEU A 184 1.02 16.97 -23.40
N ARG A 185 0.55 18.21 -23.24
CA ARG A 185 -0.76 18.69 -23.72
C ARG A 185 -1.00 18.39 -25.21
N GLY A 186 -0.01 18.57 -26.07
CA GLY A 186 -0.12 18.33 -27.52
C GLY A 186 -0.15 16.86 -27.95
N SER A 187 0.14 15.91 -27.05
CA SER A 187 0.22 14.48 -27.35
C SER A 187 -1.08 13.72 -27.05
N PHE A 188 -2.04 14.35 -26.39
CA PHE A 188 -3.28 13.74 -25.93
C PHE A 188 -4.48 14.64 -26.24
N SER A 189 -5.70 14.11 -26.12
CA SER A 189 -6.90 14.93 -26.32
C SER A 189 -7.01 16.00 -25.23
N GLU A 190 -7.38 17.23 -25.61
CA GLU A 190 -7.57 18.36 -24.70
C GLU A 190 -8.48 18.01 -23.51
N ARG A 191 -9.54 17.23 -23.76
CA ARG A 191 -10.46 16.79 -22.72
C ARG A 191 -9.77 15.99 -21.61
N SER A 192 -8.90 15.05 -21.95
CA SER A 192 -8.21 14.22 -20.96
C SER A 192 -7.19 15.03 -20.16
N VAL A 193 -6.46 15.90 -20.86
CA VAL A 193 -5.49 16.81 -20.24
C VAL A 193 -6.19 17.74 -19.25
N GLU A 194 -7.27 18.38 -19.68
CA GLU A 194 -8.05 19.30 -18.83
C GLU A 194 -8.65 18.58 -17.63
N LYS A 195 -9.13 17.35 -17.81
CA LYS A 195 -9.67 16.56 -16.69
C LYS A 195 -8.60 16.32 -15.61
N VAL A 196 -7.41 15.88 -16.01
CA VAL A 196 -6.29 15.68 -15.08
C VAL A 196 -5.85 17.00 -14.45
N ARG A 197 -5.77 18.08 -15.24
CA ARG A 197 -5.38 19.42 -14.76
C ARG A 197 -6.29 19.90 -13.64
N GLN A 198 -7.62 19.78 -13.81
CA GLN A 198 -8.59 20.15 -12.79
C GLN A 198 -8.39 19.38 -11.48
N ARG A 199 -8.13 18.06 -11.55
CA ARG A 199 -7.92 17.25 -10.35
C ARG A 199 -6.60 17.60 -9.63
N LEU A 200 -5.53 17.87 -10.39
CA LEU A 200 -4.28 18.33 -9.79
C LEU A 200 -4.43 19.73 -9.17
N ALA A 201 -5.13 20.64 -9.87
CA ALA A 201 -5.35 22.02 -9.40
C ALA A 201 -6.21 22.09 -8.13
N ALA A 202 -7.16 21.17 -7.96
CA ALA A 202 -8.00 21.13 -6.76
C ALA A 202 -7.21 20.89 -5.48
N LEU A 203 -6.14 20.09 -5.55
CA LEU A 203 -5.26 19.84 -4.39
C LEU A 203 -4.42 21.05 -3.98
N VAL A 204 -4.29 22.06 -4.84
CA VAL A 204 -3.60 23.33 -4.53
C VAL A 204 -4.58 24.48 -4.29
N GLY A 205 -5.86 24.17 -4.03
CA GLY A 205 -6.88 25.15 -3.61
C GLY A 205 -7.66 25.79 -4.76
N THR A 206 -7.58 25.26 -5.98
CA THR A 206 -8.44 25.73 -7.08
C THR A 206 -9.78 25.00 -7.05
N ALA A 207 -10.91 25.72 -7.22
CA ALA A 207 -12.21 25.06 -7.29
C ALA A 207 -12.27 24.09 -8.49
N MET A 208 -12.96 22.96 -8.30
CA MET A 208 -13.27 22.01 -9.35
C MET A 208 -14.78 22.00 -9.59
N ASP A 209 -15.19 22.00 -10.85
CA ASP A 209 -16.62 22.03 -11.24
C ASP A 209 -17.29 20.65 -11.14
N ASP A 210 -16.51 19.57 -11.14
CA ASP A 210 -17.01 18.20 -11.06
C ASP A 210 -16.90 17.64 -9.64
N VAL A 211 -17.77 16.68 -9.33
CA VAL A 211 -17.67 15.87 -8.12
C VAL A 211 -16.56 14.82 -8.27
N PRO A 212 -15.68 14.64 -7.26
CA PRO A 212 -14.81 13.47 -7.14
C PRO A 212 -15.56 12.15 -7.31
N VAL A 213 -14.95 11.18 -7.97
CA VAL A 213 -15.46 9.80 -8.09
C VAL A 213 -14.83 8.90 -7.03
N SER A 214 -13.54 9.12 -6.71
CA SER A 214 -12.86 8.42 -5.63
C SER A 214 -13.20 9.03 -4.27
N GLY A 215 -13.59 8.18 -3.31
CA GLY A 215 -13.77 8.57 -1.91
C GLY A 215 -12.46 8.98 -1.24
N ARG A 216 -11.32 8.41 -1.65
CA ARG A 216 -10.00 8.75 -1.08
C ARG A 216 -9.57 10.15 -1.49
N TYR A 217 -9.74 10.46 -2.77
CA TYR A 217 -9.47 11.78 -3.31
C TYR A 217 -10.44 12.83 -2.74
N ALA A 218 -11.74 12.50 -2.61
CA ALA A 218 -12.74 13.37 -1.98
C ALA A 218 -12.36 13.71 -0.53
N ALA A 219 -12.06 12.69 0.29
CA ALA A 219 -11.70 12.90 1.69
C ALA A 219 -10.45 13.79 1.85
N ARG A 220 -9.49 13.70 0.92
CA ARG A 220 -8.34 14.61 0.91
C ARG A 220 -8.72 16.05 0.60
N LEU A 221 -9.61 16.29 -0.35
CA LEU A 221 -10.11 17.64 -0.65
C LEU A 221 -10.88 18.24 0.53
N GLU A 222 -11.55 17.41 1.32
CA GLU A 222 -12.25 17.78 2.55
C GLU A 222 -11.30 18.00 3.75
N GLY A 223 -9.99 17.81 3.57
CA GLY A 223 -9.00 17.97 4.64
C GLY A 223 -8.92 16.78 5.61
N GLN A 224 -9.53 15.64 5.25
CA GLN A 224 -9.57 14.41 6.05
C GLN A 224 -8.93 13.23 5.30
N PRO A 225 -7.68 13.33 4.81
CA PRO A 225 -7.05 12.21 4.11
C PRO A 225 -6.88 11.01 5.05
N TYR A 226 -6.80 9.82 4.46
CA TYR A 226 -6.59 8.56 5.18
C TYR A 226 -5.68 7.62 4.38
N ASP A 227 -5.08 6.65 5.06
CA ASP A 227 -4.20 5.66 4.46
C ASP A 227 -5.00 4.41 4.08
N GLN A 228 -5.38 4.31 2.80
CA GLN A 228 -6.14 3.18 2.27
C GLN A 228 -5.42 1.84 2.47
N GLN A 229 -4.09 1.80 2.39
CA GLN A 229 -3.34 0.54 2.55
C GLN A 229 -3.54 -0.03 3.96
N ARG A 230 -3.63 0.83 4.98
CA ARG A 230 -3.89 0.40 6.35
C ARG A 230 -5.35 0.00 6.54
N LEU A 231 -6.28 0.70 5.89
CA LEU A 231 -7.69 0.29 5.90
C LEU A 231 -7.89 -1.08 5.23
N ASP A 232 -7.20 -1.37 4.13
CA ASP A 232 -7.24 -2.68 3.46
C ASP A 232 -6.67 -3.79 4.37
N LEU A 233 -5.57 -3.51 5.07
CA LEU A 233 -4.96 -4.42 6.03
C LEU A 233 -5.92 -4.73 7.20
N VAL A 234 -6.51 -3.71 7.81
CA VAL A 234 -7.50 -3.84 8.88
C VAL A 234 -8.75 -4.58 8.37
N GLY A 235 -9.24 -4.23 7.18
CA GLY A 235 -10.39 -4.89 6.54
C GLY A 235 -10.16 -6.39 6.33
N GLY A 236 -8.98 -6.77 5.83
CA GLY A 236 -8.60 -8.17 5.67
C GLY A 236 -8.55 -8.95 7.00
N LEU A 237 -8.05 -8.32 8.09
CA LEU A 237 -8.13 -8.92 9.42
C LEU A 237 -9.59 -9.10 9.85
N VAL A 238 -10.42 -8.07 9.73
CA VAL A 238 -11.84 -8.12 10.12
C VAL A 238 -12.57 -9.24 9.38
N GLU A 239 -12.37 -9.38 8.07
CA GLU A 239 -12.96 -10.45 7.27
C GLU A 239 -12.50 -11.84 7.74
N THR A 240 -11.21 -11.97 8.05
CA THR A 240 -10.63 -13.20 8.60
C THR A 240 -11.23 -13.54 9.98
N LEU A 241 -11.38 -12.55 10.87
CA LEU A 241 -11.95 -12.76 12.20
C LEU A 241 -13.44 -13.13 12.13
N ARG A 242 -14.22 -12.49 11.26
CA ARG A 242 -15.63 -12.84 11.07
C ARG A 242 -15.84 -14.26 10.53
N SER A 243 -14.90 -14.76 9.74
CA SER A 243 -14.92 -16.12 9.21
C SER A 243 -14.28 -17.15 10.13
N THR A 244 -13.68 -16.72 11.24
CA THR A 244 -13.03 -17.58 12.23
C THR A 244 -13.90 -17.70 13.49
N PRO A 245 -14.39 -18.89 13.86
CA PRO A 245 -15.17 -19.05 15.08
C PRO A 245 -14.31 -18.71 16.31
N PRO A 246 -14.83 -17.93 17.27
CA PRO A 246 -14.09 -17.63 18.50
C PRO A 246 -13.87 -18.93 19.29
N ALA A 247 -12.69 -19.03 19.92
CA ALA A 247 -12.37 -20.13 20.83
C ALA A 247 -12.72 -19.69 22.27
N PRO A 248 -13.87 -20.10 22.82
CA PRO A 248 -14.27 -19.68 24.16
C PRO A 248 -13.24 -20.18 25.17
N ARG A 249 -12.68 -19.27 25.96
CA ARG A 249 -11.90 -19.63 27.14
C ARG A 249 -12.84 -19.74 28.34
N PRO A 250 -12.65 -20.73 29.22
CA PRO A 250 -13.42 -20.79 30.46
C PRO A 250 -13.21 -19.50 31.24
N ALA A 251 -14.29 -19.01 31.86
CA ALA A 251 -14.19 -17.89 32.78
C ALA A 251 -13.14 -18.24 33.86
N PHE A 252 -12.16 -17.37 34.01
CA PHE A 252 -11.21 -17.51 35.11
C PHE A 252 -11.96 -17.30 36.42
N GLY A 253 -11.58 -18.05 37.46
CA GLY A 253 -12.32 -18.21 38.72
C GLY A 253 -12.47 -16.93 39.57
N ASP A 254 -12.04 -16.96 40.83
CA ASP A 254 -12.22 -15.83 41.76
C ASP A 254 -11.61 -14.52 41.20
N PRO A 255 -12.39 -13.42 41.06
CA PRO A 255 -11.90 -12.12 40.62
C PRO A 255 -10.69 -11.60 41.40
N LYS A 256 -10.49 -12.03 42.66
CA LYS A 256 -9.30 -11.69 43.46
C LYS A 256 -7.99 -12.14 42.83
N ARG A 257 -8.01 -13.13 41.92
CA ARG A 257 -6.81 -13.53 41.17
C ARG A 257 -6.25 -12.42 40.29
N TRP A 258 -7.06 -11.41 39.97
CA TRP A 258 -6.71 -10.29 39.11
C TRP A 258 -6.35 -9.02 39.88
N GLU A 259 -6.29 -9.08 41.21
CA GLU A 259 -5.93 -7.93 42.06
C GLU A 259 -4.61 -7.28 41.62
N TRP A 260 -3.64 -8.08 41.18
CA TRP A 260 -2.33 -7.62 40.74
C TRP A 260 -2.18 -7.50 39.22
N GLU A 261 -3.24 -7.77 38.45
CA GLU A 261 -3.20 -7.66 36.98
C GLU A 261 -2.82 -6.25 36.52
N PRO A 262 -3.42 -5.15 37.04
CA PRO A 262 -3.01 -3.81 36.65
C PRO A 262 -1.52 -3.52 36.92
N PHE A 263 -0.97 -4.05 38.00
CA PHE A 263 0.45 -3.92 38.32
C PHE A 263 1.33 -4.67 37.31
N PHE A 264 1.01 -5.92 37.00
CA PHE A 264 1.80 -6.70 36.04
C PHE A 264 1.68 -6.17 34.60
N GLU A 265 0.50 -5.66 34.21
CA GLU A 265 0.33 -4.96 32.94
C GLU A 265 1.23 -3.72 32.87
N ALA A 266 1.22 -2.88 33.91
CA ALA A 266 2.11 -1.73 33.98
C ALA A 266 3.59 -2.12 33.95
N TYR A 267 3.98 -3.17 34.67
CA TYR A 267 5.35 -3.66 34.70
C TYR A 267 5.81 -4.16 33.33
N PHE A 268 5.12 -5.14 32.76
CA PHE A 268 5.54 -5.79 31.51
C PHE A 268 5.39 -4.89 30.30
N SER A 269 4.33 -4.07 30.25
CA SER A 269 4.12 -3.12 29.15
C SER A 269 5.23 -2.07 29.08
N ASN A 270 5.83 -1.68 30.21
CA ASN A 270 6.99 -0.78 30.22
C ASN A 270 8.32 -1.51 30.03
N PHE A 271 8.45 -2.72 30.58
CA PHE A 271 9.66 -3.54 30.45
C PHE A 271 10.01 -3.82 28.98
N ILE A 272 9.02 -4.19 28.16
CA ILE A 272 9.25 -4.48 26.74
C ILE A 272 9.59 -3.25 25.89
N GLU A 273 9.38 -2.05 26.44
CA GLU A 273 9.75 -0.77 25.81
C GLU A 273 11.11 -0.27 26.31
N GLY A 274 11.80 -1.03 27.17
CA GLY A 274 13.13 -0.71 27.71
C GLY A 274 13.13 -0.02 29.07
N THR A 275 11.96 0.20 29.69
CA THR A 275 11.88 0.72 31.07
C THR A 275 12.03 -0.45 32.05
N GLU A 276 13.28 -0.80 32.32
CA GLU A 276 13.63 -1.93 33.19
C GLU A 276 13.82 -1.48 34.64
N PHE A 277 12.93 -1.91 35.52
CA PHE A 277 13.07 -1.86 36.98
C PHE A 277 12.97 -3.28 37.56
N GLY A 278 13.51 -3.49 38.76
CA GLY A 278 13.18 -4.67 39.53
C GLY A 278 11.69 -4.71 39.84
N VAL A 279 11.09 -5.90 39.93
CA VAL A 279 9.64 -6.05 40.20
C VAL A 279 9.23 -5.31 41.48
N GLU A 280 10.05 -5.37 42.53
CA GLU A 280 9.76 -4.70 43.79
C GLU A 280 9.87 -3.17 43.69
N GLU A 281 10.86 -2.66 42.95
CA GLU A 281 10.99 -1.21 42.69
C GLU A 281 9.79 -0.69 41.88
N ALA A 282 9.39 -1.42 40.84
CA ALA A 282 8.22 -1.09 40.05
C ALA A 282 6.93 -1.10 40.91
N ARG A 283 6.81 -2.01 41.87
CA ARG A 283 5.68 -2.07 42.80
C ARG A 283 5.65 -0.85 43.73
N GLN A 284 6.80 -0.45 44.26
CA GLN A 284 6.93 0.77 45.07
C GLN A 284 6.54 2.02 44.27
N ILE A 285 6.96 2.10 43.00
CA ILE A 285 6.61 3.20 42.10
C ILE A 285 5.10 3.21 41.78
N ALA A 286 4.55 2.08 41.32
CA ALA A 286 3.18 1.99 40.83
C ALA A 286 2.13 2.03 41.94
N VAL A 287 2.33 1.22 42.99
CA VAL A 287 1.29 0.93 43.99
C VAL A 287 1.47 1.78 45.24
N GLU A 288 2.71 2.01 45.67
CA GLU A 288 3.01 2.77 46.90
C GLU A 288 3.24 4.26 46.64
N GLY A 289 3.44 4.66 45.38
CA GLY A 289 3.68 6.04 44.99
C GLY A 289 5.05 6.58 45.42
N VAL A 290 6.05 5.71 45.57
CA VAL A 290 7.42 6.12 45.93
C VAL A 290 8.06 6.89 44.77
N GLU A 291 8.53 8.11 45.05
CA GLU A 291 9.25 8.93 44.09
C GLU A 291 10.68 8.41 43.87
N PHE A 292 11.01 8.08 42.61
CA PHE A 292 12.35 7.65 42.20
C PHE A 292 13.05 8.76 41.41
N TYR A 293 13.98 9.47 42.06
CA TYR A 293 14.63 10.67 41.50
C TYR A 293 15.74 10.39 40.48
N ASP A 294 16.34 9.20 40.49
CA ASP A 294 17.45 8.88 39.56
C ASP A 294 16.96 8.64 38.12
N ARG A 295 15.70 8.21 37.96
CA ARG A 295 15.06 7.90 36.66
C ARG A 295 13.60 8.36 36.65
N PRO A 296 13.32 9.68 36.79
CA PRO A 296 11.98 10.18 37.05
C PRO A 296 11.00 9.95 35.89
N GLN A 297 11.49 9.98 34.64
CA GLN A 297 10.65 9.69 33.46
C GLN A 297 10.24 8.22 33.38
N ASP A 298 11.18 7.31 33.64
CA ASP A 298 10.93 5.87 33.58
C ASP A 298 10.03 5.43 34.75
N ALA A 299 10.20 6.03 35.93
CA ALA A 299 9.30 5.82 37.07
C ALA A 299 7.88 6.36 36.77
N HIS A 300 7.78 7.52 36.12
CA HIS A 300 6.49 8.05 35.66
C HIS A 300 5.81 7.11 34.66
N ASP A 301 6.55 6.55 33.69
CA ASP A 301 5.98 5.66 32.68
C ASP A 301 5.25 4.46 33.35
N ILE A 302 5.86 3.87 34.39
CA ILE A 302 5.27 2.77 35.16
C ILE A 302 4.03 3.23 35.94
N SER A 303 4.13 4.32 36.72
CA SER A 303 3.02 4.77 37.57
C SER A 303 1.84 5.29 36.75
N ALA A 304 2.10 5.95 35.61
CA ALA A 304 1.08 6.41 34.69
C ALA A 304 0.37 5.25 34.00
N THR A 305 1.10 4.22 33.55
CA THR A 305 0.49 3.00 32.99
C THR A 305 -0.41 2.34 34.03
N TYR A 306 0.10 2.14 35.25
CA TYR A 306 -0.68 1.57 36.35
C TYR A 306 -1.96 2.36 36.63
N LYS A 307 -1.87 3.70 36.66
CA LYS A 307 -3.05 4.57 36.83
C LYS A 307 -4.10 4.34 35.73
N LEU A 308 -3.68 4.24 34.47
CA LEU A 308 -4.60 4.02 33.35
C LEU A 308 -5.36 2.69 33.46
N VAL A 309 -4.68 1.63 33.89
CA VAL A 309 -5.27 0.28 33.97
C VAL A 309 -5.98 -0.02 35.29
N SER A 310 -5.63 0.67 36.39
CA SER A 310 -6.22 0.44 37.71
C SER A 310 -7.39 1.38 38.03
N ASP A 311 -7.50 2.53 37.37
CA ASP A 311 -8.62 3.46 37.56
C ASP A 311 -9.91 2.88 36.95
N PRO A 312 -10.97 2.63 37.75
CA PRO A 312 -12.20 2.01 37.25
C PRO A 312 -12.91 2.80 36.16
N GLN A 313 -12.76 4.13 36.11
CA GLN A 313 -13.37 4.97 35.08
C GLN A 313 -12.59 4.89 33.77
N LEU A 314 -11.25 4.90 33.84
CA LEU A 314 -10.41 4.82 32.65
C LEU A 314 -10.42 3.41 32.04
N ALA A 315 -10.32 2.38 32.89
CA ALA A 315 -10.26 0.98 32.46
C ALA A 315 -11.58 0.47 31.83
N THR A 316 -12.71 1.13 32.11
CA THR A 316 -14.02 0.75 31.56
C THR A 316 -14.52 1.67 30.44
N ALA A 317 -13.72 2.66 30.03
CA ALA A 317 -14.06 3.55 28.95
C ALA A 317 -14.02 2.82 27.60
N VAL A 318 -15.17 2.73 26.93
CA VAL A 318 -15.31 2.07 25.62
C VAL A 318 -15.75 3.10 24.59
N PRO A 319 -14.97 3.35 23.52
CA PRO A 319 -15.41 4.23 22.46
C PRO A 319 -16.46 3.53 21.57
N HIS A 320 -17.51 4.25 21.21
CA HIS A 320 -18.56 3.81 20.30
C HIS A 320 -18.39 4.38 18.89
N THR A 321 -17.63 5.46 18.75
CA THR A 321 -17.34 6.10 17.46
C THR A 321 -15.83 6.27 17.27
N GLY A 322 -15.42 6.47 16.02
CA GLY A 322 -14.03 6.78 15.71
C GLY A 322 -13.55 8.08 16.37
N GLU A 323 -14.45 9.06 16.56
CA GLU A 323 -14.15 10.31 17.27
C GLU A 323 -13.94 10.08 18.77
N GLU A 324 -14.81 9.30 19.42
CA GLU A 324 -14.63 8.93 20.83
C GLU A 324 -13.32 8.15 21.04
N LEU A 325 -12.96 7.25 20.11
CA LEU A 325 -11.66 6.56 20.16
C LEU A 325 -10.51 7.58 20.11
N VAL A 326 -10.61 8.58 19.22
CA VAL A 326 -9.58 9.62 19.07
C VAL A 326 -9.38 10.38 20.38
N GLU A 327 -10.46 10.80 21.02
CA GLU A 327 -10.42 11.54 22.28
C GLU A 327 -9.85 10.69 23.42
N LEU A 328 -10.31 9.43 23.55
CA LEU A 328 -9.83 8.50 24.55
C LEU A 328 -8.32 8.27 24.46
N LEU A 329 -7.82 8.00 23.25
CA LEU A 329 -6.39 7.80 23.00
C LEU A 329 -5.56 9.03 23.36
N ARG A 330 -6.03 10.23 23.05
CA ARG A 330 -5.32 11.48 23.38
C ARG A 330 -5.25 11.69 24.89
N SER A 331 -6.36 11.43 25.59
CA SER A 331 -6.42 11.53 27.05
C SER A 331 -5.47 10.54 27.74
N HIS A 332 -5.52 9.26 27.34
CA HIS A 332 -4.64 8.23 27.87
C HIS A 332 -3.17 8.52 27.55
N HIS A 333 -2.87 8.92 26.31
CA HIS A 333 -1.51 9.29 25.91
C HIS A 333 -0.97 10.52 26.66
N ALA A 334 -1.83 11.52 26.93
CA ALA A 334 -1.44 12.68 27.74
C ALA A 334 -1.04 12.29 29.16
N THR A 335 -1.77 11.34 29.75
CA THR A 335 -1.45 10.80 31.09
C THR A 335 -0.15 9.99 31.06
N LEU A 336 -0.04 9.05 30.10
CA LEU A 336 1.11 8.17 29.96
C LEU A 336 2.41 8.97 29.78
N MET A 337 2.41 9.95 28.88
CA MET A 337 3.62 10.65 28.47
C MET A 337 3.88 11.96 29.25
N ALA A 338 3.13 12.25 30.32
CA ALA A 338 3.20 13.56 31.00
C ALA A 338 4.61 13.97 31.46
N ALA A 339 5.50 13.03 31.82
CA ALA A 339 6.89 13.31 32.20
C ALA A 339 7.85 13.49 31.00
N ARG A 340 7.37 13.34 29.76
CA ARG A 340 8.15 13.43 28.52
C ARG A 340 7.57 14.52 27.60
N PRO A 341 7.69 15.82 27.97
CA PRO A 341 7.12 16.92 27.19
C PRO A 341 7.69 17.03 25.78
N ASP A 342 8.91 16.51 25.54
CA ASP A 342 9.53 16.41 24.22
C ASP A 342 8.81 15.43 23.26
N LYS A 343 7.91 14.59 23.78
CA LYS A 343 7.10 13.62 23.03
C LYS A 343 5.67 14.07 22.77
N ASN A 344 5.38 15.35 23.02
CA ASN A 344 4.08 15.98 22.76
C ASN A 344 2.88 15.18 23.36
N PRO A 345 2.78 15.06 24.69
CA PRO A 345 1.73 14.27 25.34
C PRO A 345 0.32 14.64 24.87
N GLY A 346 -0.49 13.64 24.51
CA GLY A 346 -1.85 13.81 23.97
C GLY A 346 -1.96 14.46 22.58
N LEU A 347 -0.86 14.75 21.88
CA LEU A 347 -0.86 15.32 20.53
C LEU A 347 -0.38 14.28 19.51
N PHE A 348 -0.99 14.26 18.32
CA PHE A 348 -0.52 13.39 17.24
C PHE A 348 0.83 13.83 16.70
N LYS A 349 1.57 12.84 16.18
CA LYS A 349 2.84 13.06 15.51
C LYS A 349 2.71 14.09 14.41
N THR A 350 3.70 14.96 14.31
CA THR A 350 3.79 15.97 13.24
C THR A 350 4.78 15.56 12.15
N ARG A 351 5.51 14.46 12.37
CA ARG A 351 6.51 13.89 11.47
C ARG A 351 6.23 12.41 11.25
N SER A 352 6.61 11.88 10.09
CA SER A 352 6.58 10.43 9.86
C SER A 352 7.47 9.71 10.87
N ASN A 353 7.00 8.55 11.34
CA ASN A 353 7.74 7.65 12.21
C ASN A 353 7.88 6.27 11.53
N PHE A 354 8.89 5.52 11.97
CA PHE A 354 9.34 4.30 11.30
C PHE A 354 9.68 3.21 12.32
N ALA A 355 9.49 1.95 11.92
CA ALA A 355 10.06 0.79 12.59
C ALA A 355 10.96 0.04 11.59
N GLY A 356 12.28 0.19 11.73
CA GLY A 356 13.21 -0.28 10.70
C GLY A 356 12.96 0.43 9.36
N GLY A 357 12.66 -0.34 8.30
CA GLY A 357 12.28 0.20 6.99
C GLY A 357 10.78 0.43 6.80
N TYR A 358 9.96 0.15 7.81
CA TYR A 358 8.50 0.29 7.73
C TYR A 358 8.08 1.71 8.14
N GLU A 359 7.50 2.47 7.21
CA GLU A 359 6.87 3.77 7.51
C GLU A 359 5.40 3.55 7.92
N PHE A 360 4.99 4.10 9.06
CA PHE A 360 3.59 4.06 9.50
C PHE A 360 2.74 5.14 8.79
N VAL A 361 1.46 5.26 9.17
CA VAL A 361 0.54 6.25 8.60
C VAL A 361 1.11 7.67 8.69
N SER A 362 1.05 8.45 7.62
CA SER A 362 1.61 9.81 7.62
C SER A 362 0.83 10.74 8.59
N PRO A 363 1.47 11.79 9.15
CA PRO A 363 0.83 12.71 10.11
C PRO A 363 -0.55 13.21 9.69
N GLN A 364 -0.68 13.62 8.43
CA GLN A 364 -1.92 14.18 7.88
C GLN A 364 -3.06 13.14 7.81
N ALA A 365 -2.72 11.85 7.70
CA ALA A 365 -3.68 10.77 7.55
C ALA A 365 -4.05 10.07 8.86
N VAL A 366 -3.39 10.41 9.99
CA VAL A 366 -3.60 9.73 11.30
C VAL A 366 -5.06 9.79 11.75
N GLU A 367 -5.71 10.93 11.59
CA GLU A 367 -7.10 11.12 12.04
C GLU A 367 -8.10 10.38 11.16
N GLY A 368 -8.05 10.62 9.84
CA GLY A 368 -8.92 9.93 8.88
C GLY A 368 -8.77 8.41 8.96
N THR A 369 -7.53 7.90 9.02
CA THR A 369 -7.28 6.45 9.05
C THR A 369 -7.84 5.79 10.30
N ARG A 370 -7.75 6.42 11.48
CA ARG A 370 -8.33 5.85 12.70
C ARG A 370 -9.85 5.88 12.69
N ARG A 371 -10.45 6.99 12.25
CA ARG A 371 -11.91 7.10 12.18
C ARG A 371 -12.49 6.03 11.25
N HIS A 372 -12.01 5.99 10.01
CA HIS A 372 -12.45 5.01 9.01
C HIS A 372 -12.06 3.58 9.41
N GLY A 373 -10.88 3.37 10.01
CA GLY A 373 -10.43 2.07 10.47
C GLY A 373 -11.29 1.52 11.61
N PHE A 374 -11.74 2.38 12.53
CA PHE A 374 -12.63 1.99 13.61
C PHE A 374 -14.01 1.58 13.10
N ASP A 375 -14.54 2.28 12.08
CA ASP A 375 -15.82 1.94 11.46
C ASP A 375 -15.84 0.52 10.86
N LEU A 376 -14.68 0.03 10.37
CA LEU A 376 -14.55 -1.34 9.86
C LEU A 376 -14.80 -2.40 10.95
N LEU A 377 -14.54 -2.06 12.21
CA LEU A 377 -14.66 -2.95 13.36
C LEU A 377 -16.12 -3.18 13.79
N ASN A 378 -17.07 -2.38 13.29
CA ASN A 378 -18.46 -2.34 13.79
C ASN A 378 -19.19 -3.69 13.77
N GLY A 379 -18.87 -4.59 12.84
CA GLY A 379 -19.50 -5.92 12.80
C GLY A 379 -18.78 -7.01 13.61
N LEU A 380 -17.73 -6.67 14.37
CA LEU A 380 -17.12 -7.60 15.33
C LEU A 380 -17.86 -7.51 16.67
N THR A 381 -18.44 -8.63 17.12
CA THR A 381 -19.19 -8.73 18.38
C THR A 381 -18.45 -9.51 19.47
N ASP A 382 -17.51 -10.37 19.09
CA ASP A 382 -16.67 -11.09 20.05
C ASP A 382 -15.63 -10.14 20.69
N PRO A 383 -15.55 -10.04 22.03
CA PRO A 383 -14.66 -9.09 22.70
C PRO A 383 -13.18 -9.29 22.36
N PHE A 384 -12.72 -10.54 22.22
CA PHE A 384 -11.32 -10.81 21.90
C PHE A 384 -10.99 -10.42 20.46
N GLN A 385 -11.87 -10.74 19.51
CA GLN A 385 -11.71 -10.29 18.13
C GLN A 385 -11.69 -8.77 18.02
N ARG A 386 -12.57 -8.08 18.76
CA ARG A 386 -12.57 -6.61 18.83
C ARG A 386 -11.24 -6.07 19.36
N ALA A 387 -10.76 -6.61 20.48
CA ALA A 387 -9.48 -6.21 21.07
C ALA A 387 -8.31 -6.39 20.09
N LEU A 388 -8.24 -7.54 19.41
CA LEU A 388 -7.20 -7.81 18.40
C LEU A 388 -7.25 -6.81 17.25
N ALA A 389 -8.45 -6.47 16.76
CA ALA A 389 -8.61 -5.57 15.64
C ALA A 389 -8.30 -4.10 16.01
N VAL A 390 -8.64 -3.67 17.24
CA VAL A 390 -8.20 -2.37 17.77
C VAL A 390 -6.68 -2.34 17.93
N MET A 391 -6.08 -3.39 18.50
CA MET A 391 -4.63 -3.50 18.67
C MET A 391 -3.90 -3.34 17.33
N LEU A 392 -4.36 -4.04 16.28
CA LEU A 392 -3.81 -3.89 14.94
C LEU A 392 -3.98 -2.45 14.43
N LEU A 393 -5.18 -1.88 14.52
CA LEU A 393 -5.45 -0.52 14.03
C LEU A 393 -4.49 0.50 14.68
N LEU A 394 -4.32 0.45 16.00
CA LEU A 394 -3.49 1.42 16.72
C LEU A 394 -2.01 1.24 16.43
N THR A 395 -1.52 0.00 16.39
CA THR A 395 -0.10 -0.30 16.12
C THR A 395 0.29 0.02 14.67
N GLU A 396 -0.62 -0.14 13.72
CA GLU A 396 -0.40 0.19 12.30
C GLU A 396 -0.54 1.69 12.00
N VAL A 397 -1.41 2.41 12.71
CA VAL A 397 -1.49 3.88 12.57
C VAL A 397 -0.30 4.56 13.23
N HIS A 398 0.08 4.07 14.42
CA HIS A 398 1.19 4.61 15.20
C HIS A 398 1.09 6.14 15.40
N PRO A 399 -0.01 6.63 16.02
CA PRO A 399 -0.44 8.03 15.94
C PRO A 399 0.44 9.06 16.69
N PHE A 400 1.27 8.62 17.63
CA PHE A 400 2.05 9.47 18.53
C PHE A 400 3.56 9.39 18.24
N ASP A 401 4.34 10.35 18.76
CA ASP A 401 5.80 10.37 18.61
C ASP A 401 6.49 9.23 19.39
N ASP A 402 5.87 8.76 20.47
CA ASP A 402 6.30 7.63 21.32
C ASP A 402 5.07 7.10 22.09
N GLY A 403 5.19 6.00 22.85
CA GLY A 403 4.12 5.47 23.71
C GLY A 403 3.02 4.69 22.97
N ASN A 404 3.12 4.54 21.64
CA ASN A 404 2.10 3.89 20.82
C ASN A 404 1.83 2.43 21.24
N GLY A 405 2.88 1.64 21.49
CA GLY A 405 2.74 0.25 21.91
C GLY A 405 2.03 0.12 23.26
N ARG A 406 2.37 1.01 24.21
CA ARG A 406 1.80 1.06 25.56
C ARG A 406 0.35 1.52 25.60
N ILE A 407 -0.06 2.39 24.68
CA ILE A 407 -1.45 2.85 24.56
C ILE A 407 -2.32 1.84 23.80
N ALA A 408 -1.71 1.07 22.88
CA ALA A 408 -2.43 0.06 22.12
C ALA A 408 -2.77 -1.19 22.94
N ARG A 409 -1.87 -1.55 23.87
CA ARG A 409 -2.12 -2.53 24.94
C ARG A 409 -3.04 -1.90 25.98
#